data_AF-A0A9E5FJE4-F1
#
_entry.id   AF-A0A9E5FJE4-F1
#
_cell.length_a   1.000
_cell.length_b   1.000
_cell.length_c   1.000
_cell.angle_alpha   90.00
_cell.angle_beta   90.00
_cell.angle_gamma   90.00
#
_symmetry.space_group_name_H-M   'P 1'
#
loop_
_entity.id
_entity.type
_entity.pdbx_description
1 polymer ?
#
loop_
_entity_poly.entity_id
_entity_poly.type
_entity_poly.pdbx_seq_one_letter_code
_entity_poly.pdbx_strand_id
1 'polypeptide(L)' 'QANGFNGINVHRGVERPNVYLLTLQWDTLEAHTVGFRESDLFVQWRALIGPFFANPPVVEHWELLN' A
#
# COMPACT_ATOMS: atom_id res chain seq x y z
N GLN A 1 11.32 3.19 -8.17
CA GLN A 1 10.37 2.13 -7.74
C GLN A 1 11.06 1.32 -6.65
N ALA A 2 10.34 0.85 -5.63
CA ALA A 2 10.94 0.07 -4.55
C ALA A 2 11.36 -1.33 -5.04
N ASN A 3 12.43 -1.89 -4.48
CA ASN A 3 12.86 -3.25 -4.81
C ASN A 3 11.80 -4.26 -4.36
N GLY A 4 11.51 -5.25 -5.20
CA GLY A 4 10.49 -6.27 -4.96
C GLY A 4 9.04 -5.78 -5.01
N PHE A 5 8.77 -4.57 -5.51
CA PHE A 5 7.40 -4.10 -5.78
C PHE A 5 6.94 -4.57 -7.16
N ASN A 6 5.80 -5.26 -7.20
CA ASN A 6 5.30 -5.91 -8.41
C ASN A 6 4.10 -5.22 -9.04
N GLY A 7 3.33 -4.46 -8.26
CA GLY A 7 2.14 -3.79 -8.80
C GLY A 7 1.23 -3.22 -7.74
N ILE A 8 0.29 -2.39 -8.21
CA ILE A 8 -0.77 -1.82 -7.40
C ILE A 8 -2.10 -1.88 -8.16
N ASN A 9 -3.16 -2.29 -7.47
CA ASN A 9 -4.53 -2.01 -7.90
C ASN A 9 -5.22 -1.13 -6.87
N VAL A 10 -6.12 -0.27 -7.36
CA VAL A 10 -6.90 0.66 -6.55
C VAL A 10 -8.37 0.34 -6.77
N HIS A 11 -9.06 0.03 -5.70
CA HIS A 11 -10.48 -0.27 -5.70
C HIS A 11 -11.22 0.80 -4.90
N ARG A 12 -12.33 1.31 -5.45
CA ARG A 12 -13.24 2.20 -4.73
C ARG A 12 -14.37 1.36 -4.12
N GLY A 13 -14.70 1.59 -2.86
CA GLY A 13 -15.82 0.94 -2.20
C GLY A 13 -17.15 1.29 -2.88
N VAL A 14 -18.00 0.30 -3.12
CA VAL A 14 -19.33 0.51 -3.71
C VAL A 14 -20.30 1.03 -2.65
N GLU A 15 -20.35 0.38 -1.49
CA GLU A 15 -21.20 0.75 -0.36
C GLU A 15 -20.62 1.88 0.49
N ARG A 16 -19.30 2.08 0.41
CA ARG A 16 -18.57 3.15 1.12
C ARG A 16 -17.70 3.91 0.11
N PRO A 17 -18.26 4.89 -0.63
CA PRO A 17 -17.57 5.55 -1.75
C PRO A 17 -16.35 6.39 -1.38
N ASN A 18 -16.14 6.65 -0.09
CA ASN A 18 -14.99 7.34 0.50
C ASN A 18 -13.92 6.38 1.04
N VAL A 19 -14.12 5.07 0.95
CA VAL A 19 -13.16 4.04 1.36
C VAL A 19 -12.54 3.43 0.11
N TYR A 20 -11.21 3.33 0.10
CA TYR A 20 -10.44 2.76 -0.98
C TYR A 20 -9.62 1.59 -0.46
N LEU A 21 -9.57 0.50 -1.23
CA LEU A 21 -8.67 -0.62 -1.00
C LEU A 21 -7.53 -0.54 -2.00
N LEU A 22 -6.30 -0.47 -1.50
CA LEU A 22 -5.09 -0.58 -2.29
C LEU A 22 -4.52 -1.98 -2.07
N THR A 23 -4.38 -2.75 -3.15
CA THR A 23 -3.66 -4.03 -3.12
C THR A 23 -2.29 -3.80 -3.73
N LEU A 24 -1.25 -3.96 -2.91
CA LEU A 24 0.14 -3.80 -3.33
C LEU A 24 0.79 -5.19 -3.36
N GLN A 25 1.34 -5.55 -4.50
CA GLN A 25 2.02 -6.83 -4.69
C GLN A 25 3.51 -6.65 -4.43
N TRP A 26 4.05 -7.55 -3.62
CA TRP A 26 5.45 -7.56 -3.23
C TRP A 26 6.02 -8.97 -3.35
N ASP A 27 7.32 -9.08 -3.63
CA ASP A 27 8.03 -10.37 -3.64
C ASP A 27 8.05 -11.02 -2.26
N THR A 28 8.26 -10.23 -1.21
CA THR A 28 8.26 -10.70 0.19
C THR A 28 7.63 -9.68 1.12
N LEU A 29 7.31 -10.12 2.34
CA LEU A 29 6.86 -9.23 3.41
C LEU A 29 7.91 -8.15 3.71
N GLU A 30 9.18 -8.53 3.80
CA GLU A 30 10.31 -7.65 4.14
C GLU A 30 10.58 -6.59 3.07
N ALA A 31 10.36 -6.92 1.79
CA ALA A 31 10.47 -5.94 0.69
C ALA A 31 9.53 -4.75 0.93
N HIS A 32 8.33 -5.00 1.46
CA HIS A 32 7.40 -3.95 1.89
C HIS A 32 7.80 -3.36 3.25
N THR A 33 7.90 -4.18 4.30
CA THR A 33 7.91 -3.70 5.70
C THR A 33 9.24 -3.13 6.15
N VAL A 34 10.34 -3.51 5.49
CA VAL A 34 11.69 -2.98 5.75
C VAL A 34 12.14 -2.19 4.54
N GLY A 35 12.28 -2.84 3.39
CA GLY A 35 12.87 -2.25 2.18
C GLY A 35 12.17 -0.97 1.73
N PHE A 36 10.84 -0.99 1.62
CA PHE A 36 10.07 0.19 1.25
C PHE A 36 9.80 1.12 2.44
N ARG A 37 9.22 0.60 3.53
CA ARG A 37 8.75 1.40 4.68
C ARG A 37 9.84 2.24 5.34
N GLU A 38 11.08 1.76 5.37
CA GLU A 38 12.21 2.47 6.00
C GLU A 38 13.00 3.35 5.01
N SER A 39 12.60 3.38 3.74
CA SER A 39 13.28 4.15 2.69
C SER A 39 12.67 5.54 2.47
N ASP A 40 13.44 6.41 1.80
CA ASP A 40 12.96 7.73 1.34
C ASP A 40 11.75 7.63 0.39
N LEU A 41 11.57 6.49 -0.29
CA LEU A 41 10.42 6.27 -1.16
C LEU A 41 9.11 6.22 -0.38
N PHE A 42 9.12 5.74 0.87
CA PHE A 42 7.92 5.76 1.71
C PHE A 42 7.55 7.19 2.11
N VAL A 43 8.53 8.04 2.40
CA VAL A 43 8.31 9.46 2.70
C VAL A 43 7.68 10.17 1.51
N GLN A 44 8.22 9.96 0.30
CA GLN A 44 7.67 10.51 -0.94
C GLN A 44 6.24 10.03 -1.20
N TRP A 45 6.00 8.72 -1.05
CA TRP A 45 4.67 8.11 -1.18
C TRP A 45 3.67 8.73 -0.20
N ARG A 46 4.04 8.85 1.08
CA ARG A 46 3.19 9.46 2.11
C ARG A 46 2.91 10.95 1.84
N ALA A 47 3.85 11.69 1.27
CA ALA A 47 3.62 13.08 0.89
C ALA A 47 2.55 13.21 -0.22
N LEU A 48 2.51 12.26 -1.16
CA LEU A 48 1.54 12.26 -2.26
C LEU A 48 0.12 11.90 -1.81
N ILE A 49 -0.02 10.86 -0.98
CA ILE A 49 -1.35 10.33 -0.64
C ILE A 49 -1.85 10.73 0.75
N GLY A 50 -0.94 11.09 1.66
CA GLY A 50 -1.22 11.39 3.06
C GLY A 50 -2.31 12.44 3.26
N PRO A 51 -2.34 13.55 2.49
CA PRO A 51 -3.39 14.57 2.63
C PRO A 51 -4.81 14.07 2.36
N PHE A 52 -5.00 12.94 1.67
CA PHE A 52 -6.32 12.38 1.39
C PHE A 52 -6.84 11.43 2.47
N PHE A 53 -5.99 11.07 3.44
CA PHE A 53 -6.37 10.14 4.50
C PHE A 53 -7.13 10.84 5.62
N ALA A 54 -8.38 10.41 5.85
CA ALA A 54 -9.15 10.81 7.01
C ALA A 54 -8.53 10.27 8.33
N ASN A 55 -7.89 9.10 8.28
CA ASN A 55 -7.20 8.43 9.38
C ASN A 55 -6.06 7.56 8.83
N PRO A 56 -5.08 7.12 9.66
CA PRO A 56 -4.09 6.12 9.22
C PRO A 56 -4.78 4.89 8.61
N PRO A 57 -4.30 4.37 7.46
CA PRO A 57 -4.90 3.20 6.83
C PRO A 57 -4.63 1.95 7.67
N VAL A 58 -5.59 1.02 7.67
CA VAL A 58 -5.35 -0.34 8.13
C VAL A 58 -4.53 -1.06 7.06
N VAL A 59 -3.46 -1.73 7.47
CA VAL A 59 -2.58 -2.48 6.56
C VAL A 59 -2.47 -3.90 7.06
N GLU A 60 -2.77 -4.84 6.17
CA GLU A 60 -2.70 -6.29 6.38
C GLU A 60 -1.97 -6.91 5.19
N HIS A 61 -1.37 -8.08 5.41
CA HIS A 61 -0.64 -8.83 4.39
C HIS A 61 -1.30 -10.18 4.19
N TRP A 62 -1.48 -10.55 2.93
CA TRP A 62 -2.27 -11.71 2.54
C TRP A 62 -1.48 -12.54 1.54
N GLU A 63 -1.58 -13.86 1.68
CA GLU A 63 -1.15 -14.79 0.64
C GLU A 63 -2.35 -15.14 -0.23
N LEU A 64 -2.13 -15.17 -1.55
CA LEU A 64 -3.12 -15.73 -2.45
C LEU A 64 -3.12 -17.25 -2.27
N LEU A 65 -4.23 -17.78 -1.75
CA LEU A 65 -4.45 -19.22 -1.76
C LEU A 65 -5.00 -19.62 -3.13
N ASN A 66 -4.38 -20.65 -3.72
CA ASN A 66 -4.84 -21.28 -4.95
C ASN A 66 -5.81 -22.43 -4.63
#